data_AF-A0A2N6K5Z9-F1
#
_entry.id   AF-A0A2N6K5Z9-F1
#
_cell.length_a   1.000
_cell.length_b   1.000
_cell.length_c   1.000
_cell.angle_alpha   90.00
_cell.angle_beta   90.00
_cell.angle_gamma   90.00
#
_symmetry.space_group_name_H-M   'P 1'
#
loop_
_entity.id
_entity.type
_entity.pdbx_description
1 polymer ?
#
loop_
_entity_poly.entity_id
_entity_poly.type
_entity_poly.pdbx_seq_one_letter_code
_entity_poly.pdbx_strand_id
1 'polypeptide(L)'
;MCVYQMTHKNLLSCLVVVSLVFISACSNQTSDQNSTNNNSSTTKKKVIRIAIGTQDQTINTVTGGAVIREEKLLEKYLPKTGKYENVEYKIEWTSYTSGPPITNKMLANQIDIGMMGDFPLTINVTTFQQKGNGVKSIYIASLAYSPNGAGNAVMVPKNSSINSLTQLKGKQVSVPFGSAAHGMLLRAFRNVGINPDKDVTLISQSPEVGGSSLKTGQIDAHANFVPFGELFPFRGFARKIFDGAETGIPTFHGVLVRSDFAKENPEVVVAYLKALLEANKMFREQPEAMATNIEKWCGVEREVMYMFFGPSGLQQINPTIRQVNFDALKNSVVTLKQLGRLDASVNPEDVTKWADDSYLRQAMKEIGLNYDEVANAKDFVISGEDAQTKEPIKDPKMAAQLWLKGNDKVMNFASIKNMMTMLQKLKAEGKQNQGVVFVHDRNNGWKLLAENSFYVQNGNEISAFLTQKDAQDFAQKSGVKVVDFQGLQQFYAQTQ
;
A
#
# COMPACT_ATOMS: atom_id res chain seq x y z
N MET A 1 22.65 -15.20 30.99
CA MET A 1 23.73 -16.10 30.52
C MET A 1 23.57 -16.18 29.01
N CYS A 2 24.36 -15.55 28.15
CA CYS A 2 25.81 -15.43 28.10
C CYS A 2 26.22 -13.98 27.73
N VAL A 3 27.36 -13.55 28.26
CA VAL A 3 27.88 -12.19 28.22
C VAL A 3 28.88 -12.06 27.09
N TYR A 4 28.85 -10.97 26.32
CA TYR A 4 30.01 -10.51 25.57
C TYR A 4 30.18 -9.00 25.79
N GLN A 5 31.06 -8.67 26.72
CA GLN A 5 31.63 -7.33 26.91
C GLN A 5 32.79 -7.18 25.91
N MET A 6 32.83 -6.06 25.17
CA MET A 6 34.07 -5.54 24.62
C MET A 6 34.27 -4.11 25.13
N THR A 7 35.39 -3.93 25.81
CA THR A 7 35.88 -2.71 26.44
C THR A 7 36.64 -1.82 25.44
N HIS A 8 36.61 -0.53 25.74
CA HIS A 8 37.24 0.56 24.99
C HIS A 8 38.78 0.67 25.18
N LYS A 9 39.37 1.42 24.23
CA LYS A 9 40.61 2.26 24.25
C LYS A 9 41.93 1.60 23.81
N ASN A 10 42.48 2.07 22.69
CA ASN A 10 43.62 3.00 22.69
C ASN A 10 43.92 3.60 21.30
N LEU A 11 44.23 4.90 21.33
CA LEU A 11 44.82 5.73 20.27
C LEU A 11 46.20 5.20 19.84
N LEU A 12 46.56 5.31 18.56
CA LEU A 12 47.73 6.10 18.13
C LEU A 12 47.77 6.26 16.59
N SER A 13 48.06 7.48 16.16
CA SER A 13 48.37 7.90 14.80
C SER A 13 49.55 7.14 14.19
N CYS A 14 49.49 6.85 12.89
CA CYS A 14 50.65 6.91 12.00
C CYS A 14 50.20 7.18 10.56
N LEU A 15 50.44 8.42 10.12
CA LEU A 15 50.45 8.87 8.73
C LEU A 15 51.81 8.47 8.13
N VAL A 16 51.84 7.67 7.06
CA VAL A 16 52.98 7.64 6.12
C VAL A 16 52.45 7.54 4.69
N VAL A 17 53.05 8.38 3.87
CA VAL A 17 52.75 8.78 2.49
C VAL A 17 53.45 7.86 1.48
N VAL A 18 52.71 7.52 0.42
CA VAL A 18 53.10 7.32 -1.00
C VAL A 18 54.39 6.55 -1.33
N SER A 19 54.26 5.54 -2.21
CA SER A 19 55.12 5.40 -3.41
C SER A 19 54.50 4.43 -4.42
N LEU A 20 54.12 4.99 -5.57
CA LEU A 20 53.88 4.29 -6.84
C LEU A 20 55.22 3.84 -7.43
N VAL A 21 55.31 2.60 -7.90
CA VAL A 21 56.37 2.16 -8.81
C VAL A 21 55.71 1.53 -10.03
N PHE A 22 55.80 2.26 -11.15
CA PHE A 22 55.63 1.75 -12.50
C PHE A 22 56.91 1.03 -12.91
N ILE A 23 56.80 -0.21 -13.40
CA ILE A 23 57.85 -0.83 -14.21
C ILE A 23 57.24 -1.19 -15.56
N SER A 24 57.65 -0.42 -16.57
CA SER A 24 57.60 -0.82 -17.98
C SER A 24 58.69 -1.86 -18.22
N ALA A 25 58.32 -2.97 -18.87
CA ALA A 25 59.27 -3.84 -19.54
C ALA A 25 58.73 -4.11 -20.96
N CYS A 26 59.32 -3.43 -21.93
CA CYS A 26 59.27 -3.80 -23.34
C CYS A 26 60.41 -4.78 -23.60
N SER A 27 60.13 -5.96 -24.14
CA SER A 27 61.10 -6.75 -24.89
C SER A 27 60.48 -7.25 -26.19
N ASN A 28 61.00 -6.76 -27.31
CA ASN A 28 60.72 -7.26 -28.65
C ASN A 28 61.46 -8.59 -28.86
N GLN A 29 60.74 -9.63 -29.29
CA GLN A 29 61.31 -10.69 -30.10
C GLN A 29 60.33 -11.04 -31.24
N THR A 30 60.94 -11.20 -32.41
CA THR A 30 60.39 -11.26 -33.76
C THR A 30 59.64 -12.55 -34.07
N SER A 31 58.48 -12.37 -34.71
CA SER A 31 57.87 -13.15 -35.80
C SER A 31 57.96 -14.68 -35.76
N ASP A 32 56.81 -15.29 -35.46
CA ASP A 32 56.30 -16.40 -36.27
C ASP A 32 54.80 -16.17 -36.54
N GLN A 33 54.47 -16.01 -37.82
CA GLN A 33 53.10 -16.01 -38.31
C GLN A 33 52.57 -17.44 -38.28
N ASN A 34 51.56 -17.70 -37.46
CA ASN A 34 50.55 -18.68 -37.80
C ASN A 34 49.18 -18.13 -37.43
N SER A 35 48.47 -17.75 -38.49
CA SER A 35 47.12 -17.21 -38.49
C SER A 35 46.11 -18.28 -38.10
N THR A 36 45.55 -18.17 -36.90
CA THR A 36 44.20 -18.64 -36.59
C THR A 36 43.41 -17.47 -36.05
N ASN A 37 42.71 -16.80 -36.96
CA ASN A 37 41.68 -15.80 -36.68
C ASN A 37 40.54 -16.47 -35.90
N ASN A 38 40.67 -16.59 -34.58
CA ASN A 38 39.51 -16.66 -33.70
C ASN A 38 39.06 -15.24 -33.40
N ASN A 39 38.46 -14.61 -34.41
CA ASN A 39 37.57 -13.47 -34.21
C ASN A 39 36.29 -14.02 -33.53
N SER A 40 36.38 -14.30 -32.24
CA SER A 40 35.19 -14.25 -31.39
C SER A 40 34.87 -12.77 -31.23
N SER A 41 34.10 -12.23 -32.18
CA SER A 41 33.41 -10.97 -31.99
C SER A 41 32.36 -11.20 -30.90
N THR A 42 32.75 -11.10 -29.63
CA THR A 42 31.79 -10.91 -28.55
C THR A 42 31.16 -9.54 -28.74
N THR A 43 30.09 -9.49 -29.54
CA THR A 43 29.20 -8.34 -29.64
C THR A 43 28.79 -7.98 -28.21
N LYS A 44 29.24 -6.83 -27.69
CA LYS A 44 28.84 -6.40 -26.34
C LYS A 44 27.32 -6.36 -26.29
N LYS A 45 26.71 -7.20 -25.45
CA LYS A 45 25.26 -7.21 -25.24
C LYS A 45 24.80 -5.82 -24.82
N LYS A 46 23.74 -5.31 -25.45
CA LYS A 46 23.13 -4.04 -25.03
C LYS A 46 22.49 -4.28 -23.67
N VAL A 47 22.88 -3.52 -22.65
CA VAL A 47 22.26 -3.63 -21.31
C VAL A 47 21.12 -2.62 -21.22
N ILE A 48 19.92 -3.09 -20.89
CA ILE A 48 18.78 -2.23 -20.53
C ILE A 48 18.59 -2.34 -19.01
N ARG A 49 18.86 -1.24 -18.31
CA ARG A 49 18.58 -1.10 -16.88
C ARG A 49 17.10 -0.81 -16.69
N ILE A 50 16.46 -1.52 -15.76
CA ILE A 50 15.07 -1.30 -15.37
C ILE A 50 15.04 -1.13 -13.86
N ALA A 51 15.10 0.11 -13.38
CA ALA A 51 15.05 0.40 -11.96
C ALA A 51 13.65 0.75 -11.49
N ILE A 52 13.19 0.03 -10.47
CA ILE A 52 11.81 0.07 -9.99
C ILE A 52 11.79 0.43 -8.50
N GLY A 53 11.11 1.54 -8.19
CA GLY A 53 10.89 2.02 -6.82
C GLY A 53 9.57 1.53 -6.26
N THR A 54 9.62 0.71 -5.21
CA THR A 54 8.44 0.12 -4.56
C THR A 54 8.29 0.61 -3.12
N GLN A 55 7.19 0.24 -2.47
CA GLN A 55 6.99 0.40 -1.03
C GLN A 55 6.51 -0.94 -0.46
N ASP A 56 7.40 -1.91 -0.26
CA ASP A 56 7.01 -3.32 -0.05
C ASP A 56 6.07 -3.55 1.16
N GLN A 57 6.17 -2.71 2.20
CA GLN A 57 5.28 -2.77 3.37
C GLN A 57 3.95 -2.01 3.18
N THR A 58 3.84 -1.19 2.13
CA THR A 58 2.60 -0.56 1.70
C THR A 58 1.83 -1.53 0.81
N ILE A 59 0.84 -2.19 1.39
CA ILE A 59 0.06 -3.24 0.71
C ILE A 59 -0.54 -2.81 -0.63
N ASN A 60 -0.89 -1.53 -0.81
CA ASN A 60 -1.43 -1.02 -2.07
C ASN A 60 -0.43 -1.08 -3.23
N THR A 61 0.86 -1.30 -2.96
CA THR A 61 1.91 -1.39 -3.97
C THR A 61 2.38 -2.82 -4.25
N VAL A 62 1.94 -3.82 -3.46
CA VAL A 62 2.47 -5.18 -3.56
C VAL A 62 2.22 -5.81 -4.93
N THR A 63 1.07 -5.54 -5.57
CA THR A 63 0.71 -6.11 -6.88
C THR A 63 1.57 -5.61 -8.03
N GLY A 64 2.12 -4.40 -7.95
CA GLY A 64 3.09 -3.94 -8.94
C GLY A 64 4.55 -3.97 -8.46
N GLY A 65 4.77 -4.37 -7.20
CA GLY A 65 6.08 -4.41 -6.56
C GLY A 65 6.46 -5.84 -6.20
N ALA A 66 6.38 -6.16 -4.91
CA ALA A 66 6.79 -7.45 -4.36
C ALA A 66 6.25 -8.67 -5.13
N VAL A 67 4.96 -8.68 -5.52
CA VAL A 67 4.40 -9.82 -6.27
C VAL A 67 5.08 -9.98 -7.64
N ILE A 68 5.26 -8.90 -8.40
CA ILE A 68 5.95 -8.95 -9.69
C ILE A 68 7.39 -9.46 -9.51
N ARG A 69 8.08 -8.98 -8.48
CA ARG A 69 9.47 -9.31 -8.19
C ARG A 69 9.65 -10.77 -7.78
N GLU A 70 8.92 -11.22 -6.76
CA GLU A 70 9.12 -12.55 -6.16
C GLU A 70 8.62 -13.66 -7.09
N GLU A 71 7.55 -13.40 -7.87
CA GLU A 71 7.02 -14.33 -8.88
C GLU A 71 7.72 -14.20 -10.25
N LYS A 72 8.72 -13.31 -10.38
CA LYS A 72 9.50 -13.06 -11.61
C LYS A 72 8.62 -12.77 -12.83
N LEU A 73 7.52 -12.04 -12.61
CA LEU A 73 6.53 -11.78 -13.66
C LEU A 73 7.06 -10.81 -14.72
N LEU A 74 7.92 -9.86 -14.33
CA LEU A 74 8.52 -8.95 -15.31
C LEU A 74 9.41 -9.72 -16.28
N GLU A 75 10.29 -10.58 -15.78
CA GLU A 75 11.17 -11.45 -16.55
C GLU A 75 10.41 -12.35 -17.53
N LYS A 76 9.23 -12.82 -17.13
CA LYS A 76 8.32 -13.59 -17.98
C LYS A 76 7.84 -12.79 -19.18
N TYR A 77 7.51 -11.51 -19.00
CA TYR A 77 6.91 -10.67 -20.05
C TYR A 77 7.90 -9.81 -20.84
N LEU A 78 9.16 -9.68 -20.40
CA LEU A 78 10.16 -8.88 -21.09
C LEU A 78 10.36 -9.36 -22.54
N PRO A 79 10.42 -8.44 -23.51
CA PRO A 79 10.55 -8.81 -24.92
C PRO A 79 11.94 -9.40 -25.20
N LYS A 80 12.01 -10.40 -26.08
CA LYS A 80 13.25 -11.14 -26.41
C LYS A 80 13.56 -11.20 -27.90
N THR A 81 12.75 -10.53 -28.73
CA THR A 81 12.83 -10.59 -30.19
C THR A 81 13.05 -9.19 -30.79
N GLY A 82 13.42 -9.14 -32.07
CA GLY A 82 13.67 -7.88 -32.77
C GLY A 82 14.80 -7.09 -32.13
N LYS A 83 14.57 -5.82 -31.77
CA LYS A 83 15.58 -4.96 -31.12
C LYS A 83 16.08 -5.48 -29.75
N TYR A 84 15.45 -6.55 -29.23
CA TYR A 84 15.75 -7.15 -27.93
C TYR A 84 16.48 -8.50 -28.00
N GLU A 85 16.79 -9.03 -29.19
CA GLU A 85 17.39 -10.37 -29.37
C GLU A 85 18.74 -10.55 -28.66
N ASN A 86 19.51 -9.47 -28.48
CA ASN A 86 20.82 -9.47 -27.81
C ASN A 86 20.88 -8.48 -26.63
N VAL A 87 19.74 -8.27 -25.98
CA VAL A 87 19.64 -7.41 -24.79
C VAL A 87 19.84 -8.22 -23.51
N GLU A 88 20.63 -7.68 -22.59
CA GLU A 88 20.66 -8.09 -21.20
C GLU A 88 19.81 -7.12 -20.37
N TYR A 89 18.80 -7.63 -19.67
CA TYR A 89 17.99 -6.83 -18.77
C TYR A 89 18.58 -6.85 -17.37
N LYS A 90 18.89 -5.67 -16.83
CA LYS A 90 19.30 -5.50 -15.45
C LYS A 90 18.14 -4.90 -14.65
N ILE A 91 17.36 -5.76 -13.99
CA ILE A 91 16.22 -5.35 -13.19
C ILE A 91 16.71 -5.02 -11.77
N GLU A 92 16.46 -3.79 -11.32
CA GLU A 92 16.88 -3.28 -10.02
C GLU A 92 15.63 -2.89 -9.22
N TRP A 93 15.35 -3.63 -8.14
CA TRP A 93 14.25 -3.31 -7.23
C TRP A 93 14.79 -2.56 -6.02
N THR A 94 14.12 -1.49 -5.61
CA THR A 94 14.43 -0.82 -4.35
C THR A 94 13.15 -0.40 -3.65
N SER A 95 13.01 -0.87 -2.41
CA SER A 95 11.89 -0.54 -1.54
C SER A 95 12.18 0.71 -0.71
N TYR A 96 11.17 1.57 -0.55
CA TYR A 96 11.24 2.81 0.21
C TYR A 96 10.09 2.90 1.21
N THR A 97 10.29 3.66 2.28
CA THR A 97 9.30 3.82 3.34
C THR A 97 8.13 4.73 2.95
N SER A 98 8.24 5.52 1.88
CA SER A 98 7.21 6.45 1.41
C SER A 98 7.49 6.92 -0.03
N GLY A 99 6.53 7.64 -0.62
CA GLY A 99 6.65 8.20 -1.97
C GLY A 99 7.72 9.29 -2.19
N PRO A 100 7.96 10.24 -1.26
CA PRO A 100 8.94 11.31 -1.48
C PRO A 100 10.38 10.83 -1.79
N PRO A 101 10.94 9.82 -1.11
CA PRO A 101 12.21 9.20 -1.53
C PRO A 101 12.20 8.70 -2.98
N ILE A 102 11.12 8.03 -3.42
CA ILE A 102 10.96 7.55 -4.80
C ILE A 102 10.98 8.73 -5.77
N THR A 103 10.28 9.83 -5.44
CA THR A 103 10.29 11.05 -6.24
C THR A 103 11.69 11.62 -6.45
N ASN A 104 12.47 11.74 -5.38
CA ASN A 104 13.84 12.24 -5.47
C ASN A 104 14.72 11.35 -6.34
N LYS A 105 14.55 10.03 -6.23
CA LYS A 105 15.31 9.04 -7.00
C LYS A 105 14.90 8.99 -8.46
N MET A 106 13.61 9.14 -8.76
CA MET A 106 13.13 9.30 -10.13
C MET A 106 13.70 10.57 -10.77
N LEU A 107 13.65 11.72 -10.08
CA LEU A 107 14.22 12.97 -10.61
C LEU A 107 15.72 12.85 -10.90
N ALA A 108 16.46 12.14 -10.04
CA ALA A 108 17.88 11.87 -10.20
C ALA A 108 18.20 10.78 -11.25
N ASN A 109 17.22 10.30 -12.02
CA ASN A 109 17.37 9.21 -12.99
C ASN A 109 17.88 7.89 -12.38
N GLN A 110 17.59 7.65 -11.09
CA GLN A 110 17.97 6.42 -10.38
C GLN A 110 16.83 5.40 -10.37
N ILE A 111 15.59 5.83 -10.60
CA ILE A 111 14.40 4.99 -10.73
C ILE A 111 13.68 5.36 -12.04
N ASP A 112 13.33 4.35 -12.82
CA ASP A 112 12.65 4.48 -14.11
C ASP A 112 11.12 4.34 -13.94
N ILE A 113 10.69 3.39 -13.11
CA ILE A 113 9.28 3.12 -12.77
C ILE A 113 9.11 3.27 -11.25
N GLY A 114 8.19 4.14 -10.81
CA GLY A 114 7.95 4.41 -9.39
C GLY A 114 6.52 4.13 -8.97
N MET A 115 6.33 3.66 -7.73
CA MET A 115 5.02 3.35 -7.17
C MET A 115 4.77 4.20 -5.93
N MET A 116 3.66 4.95 -5.89
CA MET A 116 3.36 5.80 -4.73
C MET A 116 1.89 6.17 -4.61
N GLY A 117 1.51 6.68 -3.45
CA GLY A 117 0.17 7.23 -3.19
C GLY A 117 -0.14 8.50 -3.99
N ASP A 118 -1.41 8.87 -4.08
CA ASP A 118 -1.91 10.00 -4.85
C ASP A 118 -1.25 11.34 -4.47
N PHE A 119 -1.07 11.61 -3.18
CA PHE A 119 -0.45 12.85 -2.71
C PHE A 119 1.03 12.98 -3.12
N PRO A 120 1.93 12.01 -2.85
CA PRO A 120 3.28 12.05 -3.38
C PRO A 120 3.33 11.93 -4.91
N LEU A 121 2.35 11.28 -5.57
CA LEU A 121 2.24 11.24 -7.04
C LEU A 121 2.04 12.66 -7.60
N THR A 122 1.14 13.45 -7.01
CA THR A 122 0.96 14.87 -7.38
C THR A 122 2.25 15.66 -7.20
N ILE A 123 2.96 15.47 -6.08
CA ILE A 123 4.27 16.12 -5.85
C ILE A 123 5.29 15.69 -6.91
N ASN A 124 5.31 14.41 -7.27
CA ASN A 124 6.23 13.86 -8.27
C ASN A 124 6.02 14.52 -9.63
N VAL A 125 4.80 14.45 -10.17
CA VAL A 125 4.48 14.99 -11.50
C VAL A 125 4.76 16.49 -11.56
N THR A 126 4.32 17.24 -10.55
CA THR A 126 4.54 18.70 -10.51
C THR A 126 6.01 19.07 -10.35
N THR A 127 6.79 18.29 -9.59
CA THR A 127 8.24 18.53 -9.48
C THR A 127 8.96 18.23 -10.80
N PHE A 128 8.56 17.20 -11.55
CA PHE A 128 9.08 16.94 -12.89
C PHE A 128 8.73 18.06 -13.88
N GLN A 129 7.53 18.63 -13.80
CA GLN A 129 7.17 19.79 -14.62
C GLN A 129 8.08 21.00 -14.37
N GLN A 130 8.52 21.20 -13.12
CA GLN A 130 9.38 22.32 -12.73
C GLN A 130 10.87 22.06 -12.93
N LYS A 131 11.33 20.83 -12.66
CA LYS A 131 12.75 20.47 -12.49
C LYS A 131 13.19 19.26 -13.31
N GLY A 132 12.31 18.71 -14.15
CA GLY A 132 12.56 17.49 -14.92
C GLY A 132 13.44 17.68 -16.15
N ASN A 133 13.87 18.91 -16.47
CA ASN A 133 14.74 19.22 -17.62
C ASN A 133 14.23 18.60 -18.95
N GLY A 134 12.91 18.71 -19.20
CA GLY A 134 12.25 18.15 -20.39
C GLY A 134 11.77 16.71 -20.24
N VAL A 135 12.22 15.98 -19.21
CA VAL A 135 11.65 14.68 -18.82
C VAL A 135 10.38 14.90 -17.99
N LYS A 136 9.35 14.10 -18.26
CA LYS A 136 8.09 14.08 -17.50
C LYS A 136 8.02 12.78 -16.68
N SER A 137 7.23 12.81 -15.62
CA SER A 137 6.77 11.61 -14.92
C SER A 137 5.31 11.37 -15.31
N ILE A 138 5.01 10.18 -15.84
CA ILE A 138 3.74 9.84 -16.48
C ILE A 138 3.01 8.81 -15.62
N TYR A 139 1.77 9.07 -15.24
CA TYR A 139 0.92 8.13 -14.50
C TYR A 139 0.30 7.11 -15.47
N ILE A 140 0.65 5.83 -15.34
CA ILE A 140 0.34 4.81 -16.37
C ILE A 140 -0.60 3.70 -15.91
N ALA A 141 -0.78 3.50 -14.60
CA ALA A 141 -1.72 2.51 -14.07
C ALA A 141 -2.06 2.78 -12.60
N SER A 142 -3.31 2.52 -12.20
CA SER A 142 -3.72 2.43 -10.80
C SER A 142 -3.24 1.09 -10.20
N LEU A 143 -3.06 1.03 -8.89
CA LEU A 143 -2.71 -0.21 -8.18
C LEU A 143 -3.86 -0.64 -7.27
N ALA A 144 -4.22 0.23 -6.35
CA ALA A 144 -5.36 0.07 -5.47
C ALA A 144 -5.86 1.44 -4.98
N TYR A 145 -7.14 1.51 -4.63
CA TYR A 145 -7.78 2.76 -4.22
C TYR A 145 -8.89 2.54 -3.19
N SER A 146 -9.20 3.61 -2.46
CA SER A 146 -10.42 3.75 -1.66
C SER A 146 -11.20 4.97 -2.14
N PRO A 147 -12.49 4.83 -2.46
CA PRO A 147 -13.30 5.92 -3.01
C PRO A 147 -13.60 7.04 -2.01
N ASN A 148 -13.48 6.79 -0.69
CA ASN A 148 -13.76 7.79 0.34
C ASN A 148 -12.55 8.14 1.23
N GLY A 149 -11.39 7.50 1.00
CA GLY A 149 -10.15 7.80 1.72
C GLY A 149 -9.77 6.81 2.81
N ALA A 150 -10.54 5.73 2.98
CA ALA A 150 -10.23 4.66 3.94
C ALA A 150 -8.81 4.10 3.75
N GLY A 151 -8.21 3.59 4.84
CA GLY A 151 -6.85 3.04 4.88
C GLY A 151 -5.77 4.07 5.23
N ASN A 152 -6.08 5.37 5.23
CA ASN A 152 -5.30 6.38 5.95
C ASN A 152 -5.94 6.60 7.32
N ALA A 153 -5.16 6.83 8.38
CA ALA A 153 -5.73 7.00 9.72
C ALA A 153 -4.87 7.91 10.61
N VAL A 154 -5.48 8.43 11.68
CA VAL A 154 -4.78 8.98 12.84
C VAL A 154 -4.96 8.05 14.02
N MET A 155 -3.85 7.61 14.58
CA MET A 155 -3.81 6.64 15.67
C MET A 155 -3.18 7.24 16.92
N VAL A 156 -3.60 6.75 18.07
CA VAL A 156 -3.03 7.03 19.39
C VAL A 156 -2.62 5.71 20.06
N PRO A 157 -1.79 5.73 21.12
CA PRO A 157 -1.56 4.52 21.91
C PRO A 157 -2.89 3.91 22.40
N LYS A 158 -2.99 2.58 22.43
CA LYS A 158 -4.27 1.87 22.73
C LYS A 158 -4.96 2.40 23.99
N ASN A 159 -4.19 2.69 25.04
CA ASN A 159 -4.69 3.15 26.34
C ASN A 159 -4.69 4.68 26.51
N SER A 160 -4.46 5.43 25.43
CA SER A 160 -4.53 6.90 25.47
C SER A 160 -5.92 7.38 25.85
N SER A 161 -6.01 8.52 26.54
CA SER A 161 -7.27 9.22 26.81
C SER A 161 -7.76 10.10 25.66
N ILE A 162 -6.95 10.27 24.60
CA ILE A 162 -7.26 11.10 23.43
C ILE A 162 -8.24 10.38 22.52
N ASN A 163 -9.47 10.86 22.37
CA ASN A 163 -10.55 10.23 21.60
C ASN A 163 -10.98 11.01 20.36
N SER A 164 -10.41 12.19 20.11
CA SER A 164 -10.75 13.02 18.96
C SER A 164 -9.55 13.80 18.43
N LEU A 165 -9.62 14.25 17.18
CA LEU A 165 -8.61 15.13 16.59
C LEU A 165 -8.46 16.45 17.38
N THR A 166 -9.55 17.02 17.87
CA THR A 166 -9.55 18.28 18.65
C THR A 166 -8.71 18.21 19.93
N GLN A 167 -8.57 17.01 20.52
CA GLN A 167 -7.74 16.78 21.69
C GLN A 167 -6.23 16.68 21.37
N LEU A 168 -5.84 16.77 20.10
CA LEU A 168 -4.45 16.84 19.68
C LEU A 168 -3.84 18.24 19.81
N LYS A 169 -4.62 19.27 20.18
CA LYS A 169 -4.07 20.60 20.44
C LYS A 169 -3.03 20.55 21.57
N GLY A 170 -1.86 21.13 21.33
CA GLY A 170 -0.68 21.09 22.19
C GLY A 170 0.07 19.76 22.20
N LYS A 171 -0.31 18.79 21.36
CA LYS A 171 0.27 17.44 21.32
C LYS A 171 1.31 17.27 20.21
N GLN A 172 2.16 16.26 20.36
CA GLN A 172 3.11 15.84 19.34
C GLN A 172 2.48 14.79 18.42
N VAL A 173 2.39 15.12 17.13
CA VAL A 173 1.77 14.26 16.12
C VAL A 173 2.81 13.93 15.04
N SER A 174 3.08 12.64 14.88
CA SER A 174 4.03 12.13 13.88
C SER A 174 3.34 11.75 12.59
N VAL A 175 3.94 12.04 11.44
CA VAL A 175 3.43 11.61 10.13
C VAL A 175 4.55 11.64 9.09
N PRO A 176 4.63 10.71 8.12
CA PRO A 176 5.63 10.81 7.06
C PRO A 176 5.32 12.03 6.18
N PHE A 177 6.17 13.07 6.22
CA PHE A 177 5.90 14.30 5.47
C PHE A 177 5.82 14.06 3.96
N GLY A 178 4.85 14.69 3.31
CA GLY A 178 4.61 14.54 1.86
C GLY A 178 3.94 13.22 1.45
N SER A 179 3.50 12.39 2.41
CA SER A 179 2.73 11.18 2.15
C SER A 179 1.23 11.44 1.99
N ALA A 180 0.48 10.42 1.54
CA ALA A 180 -0.99 10.45 1.51
C ALA A 180 -1.60 10.74 2.90
N ALA A 181 -1.02 10.15 3.96
CA ALA A 181 -1.41 10.39 5.33
C ALA A 181 -1.16 11.83 5.79
N HIS A 182 -0.09 12.47 5.31
CA HIS A 182 0.17 13.87 5.60
C HIS A 182 -0.91 14.76 4.97
N GLY A 183 -1.25 14.52 3.70
CA GLY A 183 -2.36 15.21 3.04
C GLY A 183 -3.69 15.03 3.77
N MET A 184 -4.01 13.79 4.17
CA MET A 184 -5.20 13.48 4.96
C MET A 184 -5.20 14.21 6.31
N LEU A 185 -4.10 14.20 7.06
CA LEU A 185 -4.00 14.80 8.39
C LEU A 185 -4.26 16.30 8.34
N LEU A 186 -3.65 16.99 7.38
CA LEU A 186 -3.79 18.44 7.23
C LEU A 186 -5.23 18.84 6.86
N ARG A 187 -5.90 18.04 6.02
CA ARG A 187 -7.33 18.24 5.73
C ARG A 187 -8.20 17.98 6.96
N ALA A 188 -7.94 16.88 7.67
CA ALA A 188 -8.69 16.50 8.86
C ALA A 188 -8.57 17.58 9.96
N PHE A 189 -7.36 18.10 10.20
CA PHE A 189 -7.12 19.22 11.11
C PHE A 189 -7.88 20.47 10.72
N ARG A 190 -7.86 20.85 9.44
CA ARG A 190 -8.63 22.01 8.98
C ARG A 190 -10.12 21.85 9.25
N ASN A 191 -10.69 20.66 8.98
CA ASN A 191 -12.11 20.39 9.16
C ASN A 191 -12.55 20.57 10.63
N VAL A 192 -11.64 20.37 11.59
CA VAL A 192 -11.89 20.56 13.03
C VAL A 192 -11.29 21.86 13.59
N GLY A 193 -10.81 22.77 12.73
CA GLY A 193 -10.28 24.08 13.14
C GLY A 193 -8.95 24.01 13.90
N ILE A 194 -8.10 23.03 13.60
CA ILE A 194 -6.72 22.93 14.09
C ILE A 194 -5.79 23.56 13.04
N ASN A 195 -4.95 24.50 13.47
CA ASN A 195 -3.85 25.00 12.67
C ASN A 195 -2.59 24.13 12.92
N PRO A 196 -2.12 23.35 11.93
CA PRO A 196 -0.99 22.44 12.10
C PRO A 196 0.32 23.14 12.52
N ASP A 197 0.49 24.42 12.19
CA ASP A 197 1.71 25.19 12.46
C ASP A 197 1.72 25.87 13.84
N LYS A 198 0.56 25.94 14.52
CA LYS A 198 0.39 26.67 15.78
C LYS A 198 -0.17 25.81 16.91
N ASP A 199 -1.09 24.92 16.58
CA ASP A 199 -1.87 24.19 17.57
C ASP A 199 -1.27 22.83 17.91
N VAL A 200 -0.30 22.31 17.15
CA VAL A 200 0.32 20.99 17.39
C VAL A 200 1.83 21.04 17.11
N THR A 201 2.56 20.03 17.57
CA THR A 201 3.95 19.80 17.13
C THR A 201 3.97 18.67 16.10
N LEU A 202 4.02 19.01 14.81
CA LEU A 202 4.18 18.02 13.75
C LEU A 202 5.64 17.58 13.61
N ILE A 203 5.87 16.27 13.58
CA ILE A 203 7.18 15.70 13.30
C ILE A 203 7.13 14.68 12.15
N SER A 204 8.20 14.62 11.37
CA SER A 204 8.31 13.66 10.28
C SER A 204 9.02 12.39 10.74
N GLN A 205 8.33 11.25 10.68
CA GLN A 205 8.93 9.93 10.88
C GLN A 205 8.44 8.96 9.81
N SER A 206 9.26 7.96 9.46
CA SER A 206 8.80 6.85 8.63
C SER A 206 7.73 6.03 9.37
N PRO A 207 6.94 5.20 8.67
CA PRO A 207 5.95 4.35 9.32
C PRO A 207 6.49 3.50 10.47
N GLU A 208 7.67 2.91 10.31
CA GLU A 208 8.28 2.00 11.28
C GLU A 208 8.75 2.77 12.52
N VAL A 209 9.39 3.93 12.31
CA VAL A 209 9.85 4.81 13.38
C VAL A 209 8.67 5.42 14.14
N GLY A 210 7.65 5.89 13.42
CA GLY A 210 6.41 6.43 13.99
C GLY A 210 5.65 5.37 14.79
N GLY A 211 5.53 4.15 14.27
CA GLY A 211 4.92 3.03 15.00
C GLY A 211 5.65 2.68 16.31
N SER A 212 6.99 2.63 16.29
CA SER A 212 7.80 2.39 17.49
C SER A 212 7.69 3.52 18.51
N SER A 213 7.71 4.77 18.04
CA SER A 213 7.52 5.97 18.87
C SER A 213 6.13 5.98 19.52
N LEU A 214 5.08 5.62 18.76
CA LEU A 214 3.71 5.51 19.26
C LEU A 214 3.59 4.43 20.34
N LYS A 215 4.16 3.24 20.07
CA LYS A 215 4.14 2.10 21.00
C LYS A 215 4.83 2.41 22.33
N THR A 216 5.90 3.20 22.29
CA THR A 216 6.69 3.58 23.47
C THR A 216 6.19 4.88 24.15
N GLY A 217 5.17 5.53 23.60
CA GLY A 217 4.61 6.78 24.14
C GLY A 217 5.51 8.00 23.95
N GLN A 218 6.47 7.96 23.02
CA GLN A 218 7.33 9.10 22.68
C GLN A 218 6.58 10.20 21.89
N ILE A 219 5.47 9.82 21.26
CA ILE A 219 4.55 10.72 20.53
C ILE A 219 3.12 10.47 21.01
N ASP A 220 2.27 11.50 20.98
CA ASP A 220 0.87 11.38 21.40
C ASP A 220 -0.01 10.72 20.33
N ALA A 221 0.29 10.97 19.06
CA ALA A 221 -0.44 10.41 17.93
C ALA A 221 0.46 10.20 16.71
N HIS A 222 0.06 9.28 15.85
CA HIS A 222 0.69 9.04 14.56
C HIS A 222 -0.36 8.95 13.46
N ALA A 223 -0.24 9.80 12.45
CA ALA A 223 -1.01 9.67 11.23
C ALA A 223 -0.22 8.87 10.20
N ASN A 224 -0.86 7.91 9.56
CA ASN A 224 -0.20 7.06 8.59
C ASN A 224 -1.17 6.51 7.53
N PHE A 225 -0.60 6.01 6.44
CA PHE A 225 -1.29 5.43 5.31
C PHE A 225 -1.33 3.91 5.44
N VAL A 226 -2.01 3.28 4.49
CA VAL A 226 -2.20 1.84 4.42
C VAL A 226 -0.86 1.07 4.41
N PRO A 227 -0.70 -0.04 5.15
CA PRO A 227 -1.67 -0.71 6.03
C PRO A 227 -1.66 -0.20 7.48
N PHE A 228 -0.82 0.78 7.82
CA PHE A 228 -0.42 1.05 9.19
C PHE A 228 -1.58 1.46 10.11
N GLY A 229 -2.60 2.12 9.54
CA GLY A 229 -3.86 2.48 10.21
C GLY A 229 -4.61 1.29 10.82
N GLU A 230 -4.50 0.13 10.19
CA GLU A 230 -5.18 -1.10 10.57
C GLU A 230 -4.20 -2.09 11.22
N LEU A 231 -2.94 -2.07 10.78
CA LEU A 231 -1.87 -2.91 11.27
C LEU A 231 -1.50 -2.65 12.74
N PHE A 232 -1.42 -1.38 13.16
CA PHE A 232 -1.03 -1.08 14.54
C PHE A 232 -2.12 -1.39 15.56
N PRO A 233 -3.41 -1.11 15.28
CA PRO A 233 -4.51 -1.66 16.07
C PRO A 233 -4.56 -3.18 16.07
N PHE A 234 -4.34 -3.84 14.92
CA PHE A 234 -4.25 -5.30 14.83
C PHE A 234 -3.15 -5.88 15.73
N ARG A 235 -1.98 -5.23 15.78
CA ARG A 235 -0.88 -5.58 16.70
C ARG A 235 -1.13 -5.18 18.16
N GLY A 236 -2.29 -4.60 18.46
CA GLY A 236 -2.79 -4.39 19.81
C GLY A 236 -2.15 -3.26 20.60
N PHE A 237 -1.37 -2.38 19.98
CA PHE A 237 -0.70 -1.27 20.69
C PHE A 237 -1.23 0.13 20.34
N ALA A 238 -2.06 0.25 19.30
CA ALA A 238 -2.66 1.50 18.88
C ALA A 238 -4.19 1.39 18.77
N ARG A 239 -4.86 2.54 18.67
CA ARG A 239 -6.26 2.63 18.23
C ARG A 239 -6.45 3.85 17.35
N LYS A 240 -7.40 3.77 16.40
CA LYS A 240 -7.77 4.90 15.55
C LYS A 240 -8.61 5.91 16.33
N ILE A 241 -8.35 7.19 16.10
CA ILE A 241 -9.22 8.33 16.51
C ILE A 241 -9.80 9.06 15.30
N PHE A 242 -9.35 8.70 14.10
CA PHE A 242 -9.83 9.22 12.84
C PHE A 242 -9.51 8.23 11.73
N ASP A 243 -10.50 7.93 10.89
CA ASP A 243 -10.32 7.19 9.65
C ASP A 243 -10.39 8.15 8.46
N GLY A 244 -9.53 7.96 7.46
CA GLY A 244 -9.53 8.74 6.23
C GLY A 244 -10.87 8.69 5.49
N ALA A 245 -11.68 7.64 5.68
CA ALA A 245 -13.06 7.53 5.22
C ALA A 245 -13.93 8.72 5.65
N GLU A 246 -13.67 9.29 6.84
CA GLU A 246 -14.42 10.44 7.37
C GLU A 246 -14.16 11.73 6.58
N THR A 247 -13.12 11.77 5.73
CA THR A 247 -12.89 12.90 4.82
C THR A 247 -13.83 12.90 3.63
N GLY A 248 -14.35 11.72 3.22
CA GLY A 248 -15.09 11.55 1.97
C GLY A 248 -14.26 11.80 0.70
N ILE A 249 -12.93 11.88 0.82
CA ILE A 249 -12.02 12.21 -0.29
C ILE A 249 -11.29 10.94 -0.74
N PRO A 250 -11.35 10.56 -2.01
CA PRO A 250 -10.68 9.36 -2.49
C PRO A 250 -9.16 9.41 -2.32
N THR A 251 -8.55 8.24 -2.17
CA THR A 251 -7.09 8.04 -2.15
C THR A 251 -6.74 6.81 -3.00
N PHE A 252 -5.56 6.81 -3.62
CA PHE A 252 -5.10 5.66 -4.39
C PHE A 252 -3.58 5.56 -4.38
N HIS A 253 -3.06 4.43 -4.84
CA HIS A 253 -1.66 4.26 -5.23
C HIS A 253 -1.57 3.95 -6.72
N GLY A 254 -0.54 4.48 -7.38
CA GLY A 254 -0.37 4.39 -8.81
C GLY A 254 1.07 4.12 -9.23
N VAL A 255 1.23 3.77 -10.49
CA VAL A 255 2.50 3.57 -11.17
C VAL A 255 2.82 4.79 -12.02
N LEU A 256 4.02 5.33 -11.81
CA LEU A 256 4.62 6.39 -12.62
C LEU A 256 5.79 5.83 -13.43
N VAL A 257 6.01 6.37 -14.62
CA VAL A 257 7.20 6.07 -15.42
C VAL A 257 7.85 7.37 -15.90
N ARG A 258 9.18 7.41 -15.96
CA ARG A 258 9.91 8.50 -16.60
C ARG A 258 9.67 8.47 -18.11
N SER A 259 9.36 9.62 -18.71
CA SER A 259 8.97 9.71 -20.12
C SER A 259 10.08 9.35 -21.10
N ASP A 260 11.34 9.62 -20.74
CA ASP A 260 12.51 9.25 -21.54
C ASP A 260 12.69 7.73 -21.58
N PHE A 261 12.57 7.06 -20.43
CA PHE A 261 12.59 5.61 -20.34
C PHE A 261 11.44 4.98 -21.13
N ALA A 262 10.21 5.48 -20.96
CA ALA A 262 9.05 4.98 -21.68
C ALA A 262 9.17 5.17 -23.21
N LYS A 263 9.77 6.28 -23.66
CA LYS A 263 10.03 6.54 -25.08
C LYS A 263 11.08 5.60 -25.67
N GLU A 264 12.15 5.30 -24.93
CA GLU A 264 13.21 4.41 -25.41
C GLU A 264 12.79 2.94 -25.36
N ASN A 265 12.04 2.54 -24.32
CA ASN A 265 11.71 1.16 -23.99
C ASN A 265 10.19 0.94 -23.82
N PRO A 266 9.32 1.32 -24.77
CA PRO A 266 7.87 1.23 -24.60
C PRO A 266 7.39 -0.21 -24.39
N GLU A 267 8.02 -1.20 -25.05
CA GLU A 267 7.68 -2.61 -24.90
C GLU A 267 8.07 -3.17 -23.51
N VAL A 268 9.06 -2.58 -22.84
CA VAL A 268 9.40 -2.91 -21.45
C VAL A 268 8.35 -2.37 -20.48
N VAL A 269 7.83 -1.15 -20.74
CA VAL A 269 6.72 -0.59 -19.95
C VAL A 269 5.46 -1.45 -20.11
N VAL A 270 5.14 -1.87 -21.34
CA VAL A 270 4.04 -2.79 -21.62
C VAL A 270 4.24 -4.14 -20.91
N ALA A 271 5.46 -4.70 -20.94
CA ALA A 271 5.79 -5.94 -20.23
C ALA A 271 5.57 -5.82 -18.70
N TYR A 272 5.97 -4.70 -18.11
CA TYR A 272 5.71 -4.43 -16.69
C TYR A 272 4.20 -4.35 -16.39
N LEU A 273 3.41 -3.72 -17.26
CA LEU A 273 1.96 -3.65 -17.06
C LEU A 273 1.26 -5.00 -17.25
N LYS A 274 1.77 -5.89 -18.11
CA LYS A 274 1.31 -7.30 -18.16
C LYS A 274 1.60 -8.04 -16.86
N ALA A 275 2.79 -7.83 -16.29
CA ALA A 275 3.15 -8.39 -15.00
C ALA A 275 2.22 -7.91 -13.87
N LEU A 276 1.86 -6.62 -13.86
CA LEU A 276 0.87 -6.06 -12.94
C LEU A 276 -0.52 -6.71 -13.12
N LEU A 277 -0.95 -6.91 -14.37
CA LEU A 277 -2.23 -7.55 -14.67
C LEU A 277 -2.28 -9.01 -14.19
N GLU A 278 -1.19 -9.76 -14.36
CA GLU A 278 -1.09 -11.13 -13.85
C GLU A 278 -1.05 -11.15 -12.31
N ALA A 279 -0.29 -10.27 -11.66
CA ALA A 279 -0.27 -10.15 -10.20
C ALA A 279 -1.67 -9.84 -9.62
N ASN A 280 -2.44 -8.95 -10.27
CA ASN A 280 -3.82 -8.67 -9.88
C ASN A 280 -4.73 -9.91 -10.02
N LYS A 281 -4.54 -10.71 -11.09
CA LYS A 281 -5.27 -11.96 -11.29
C LYS A 281 -4.98 -12.98 -10.20
N MET A 282 -3.71 -13.13 -9.80
CA MET A 282 -3.31 -14.05 -8.72
C MET A 282 -4.04 -13.76 -7.40
N PHE A 283 -4.20 -12.48 -7.05
CA PHE A 283 -4.97 -12.09 -5.86
C PHE A 283 -6.46 -12.44 -5.94
N ARG A 284 -7.07 -12.22 -7.11
CA ARG A 284 -8.50 -12.52 -7.31
C ARG A 284 -8.78 -14.02 -7.23
N GLU A 285 -7.87 -14.83 -7.74
CA GLU A 285 -8.03 -16.29 -7.78
C GLU A 285 -7.61 -16.99 -6.48
N GLN A 286 -6.59 -16.46 -5.80
CA GLN A 286 -5.96 -17.11 -4.64
C GLN A 286 -5.66 -16.11 -3.51
N PRO A 287 -6.66 -15.39 -2.98
CA PRO A 287 -6.44 -14.31 -2.02
C PRO A 287 -5.77 -14.79 -0.72
N GLU A 288 -6.11 -15.97 -0.19
CA GLU A 288 -5.48 -16.48 1.04
C GLU A 288 -4.01 -16.87 0.85
N ALA A 289 -3.70 -17.51 -0.29
CA ALA A 289 -2.33 -17.91 -0.61
C ALA A 289 -1.45 -16.68 -0.86
N MET A 290 -1.96 -15.70 -1.60
CA MET A 290 -1.25 -14.44 -1.84
C MET A 290 -1.01 -13.66 -0.55
N ALA A 291 -2.01 -13.58 0.33
CA ALA A 291 -1.83 -12.95 1.63
C ALA A 291 -0.72 -13.63 2.46
N THR A 292 -0.67 -14.97 2.44
CA THR A 292 0.36 -15.75 3.14
C THR A 292 1.75 -15.57 2.53
N ASN A 293 1.86 -15.45 1.20
CA ASN A 293 3.14 -15.21 0.54
C ASN A 293 3.66 -13.80 0.82
N ILE A 294 2.80 -12.80 0.79
CA ILE A 294 3.18 -11.41 1.08
C ILE A 294 3.60 -11.21 2.52
N GLU A 295 3.01 -11.94 3.47
CA GLU A 295 3.52 -11.96 4.83
C GLU A 295 5.00 -12.39 4.89
N LYS A 296 5.37 -13.45 4.15
CA LYS A 296 6.75 -13.92 4.08
C LYS A 296 7.68 -12.91 3.41
N TRP A 297 7.23 -12.25 2.36
CA TRP A 297 8.05 -11.33 1.56
C TRP A 297 8.20 -9.94 2.19
N CYS A 298 7.12 -9.42 2.77
CA CYS A 298 7.01 -8.02 3.20
C CYS A 298 6.93 -7.86 4.72
N GLY A 299 6.66 -8.92 5.48
CA GLY A 299 6.50 -8.86 6.93
C GLY A 299 5.21 -8.15 7.37
N VAL A 300 4.19 -8.13 6.52
CA VAL A 300 2.83 -7.65 6.84
C VAL A 300 1.93 -8.86 7.05
N GLU A 301 1.30 -8.94 8.21
CA GLU A 301 0.50 -10.09 8.64
C GLU A 301 -0.58 -10.43 7.60
N ARG A 302 -0.68 -11.73 7.28
CA ARG A 302 -1.55 -12.21 6.19
C ARG A 302 -3.01 -11.81 6.40
N GLU A 303 -3.49 -11.75 7.64
CA GLU A 303 -4.85 -11.37 7.96
C GLU A 303 -5.13 -9.90 7.65
N VAL A 304 -4.14 -9.03 7.84
CA VAL A 304 -4.22 -7.61 7.44
C VAL A 304 -4.21 -7.51 5.91
N MET A 305 -3.32 -8.22 5.23
CA MET A 305 -3.29 -8.25 3.77
C MET A 305 -4.61 -8.74 3.17
N TYR A 306 -5.20 -9.81 3.74
CA TYR A 306 -6.48 -10.36 3.30
C TYR A 306 -7.67 -9.45 3.63
N MET A 307 -7.62 -8.70 4.74
CA MET A 307 -8.63 -7.67 5.03
C MET A 307 -8.69 -6.63 3.91
N PHE A 308 -7.54 -6.24 3.37
CA PHE A 308 -7.48 -5.22 2.34
C PHE A 308 -7.83 -5.73 0.95
N PHE A 309 -7.31 -6.89 0.53
CA PHE A 309 -7.37 -7.35 -0.87
C PHE A 309 -8.14 -8.67 -1.08
N GLY A 310 -8.62 -9.31 -0.01
CA GLY A 310 -9.52 -10.45 -0.13
C GLY A 310 -10.89 -10.04 -0.71
N PRO A 311 -11.83 -10.99 -0.85
CA PRO A 311 -13.19 -10.67 -1.28
C PRO A 311 -13.80 -9.61 -0.37
N SER A 312 -14.43 -8.59 -0.94
CA SER A 312 -14.94 -7.40 -0.26
C SER A 312 -13.86 -6.54 0.41
N GLY A 313 -12.61 -6.60 -0.03
CA GLY A 313 -11.49 -5.92 0.62
C GLY A 313 -11.67 -4.40 0.79
N LEU A 314 -11.04 -3.85 1.84
CA LEU A 314 -11.09 -2.41 2.15
C LEU A 314 -10.47 -1.52 1.06
N GLN A 315 -9.57 -2.08 0.24
CA GLN A 315 -8.96 -1.39 -0.90
C GLN A 315 -9.30 -2.14 -2.18
N GLN A 316 -9.75 -1.40 -3.19
CA GLN A 316 -10.16 -2.01 -4.45
C GLN A 316 -8.98 -2.10 -5.41
N ILE A 317 -8.74 -3.31 -5.94
CA ILE A 317 -7.73 -3.56 -6.97
C ILE A 317 -8.37 -3.38 -8.35
N ASN A 318 -8.01 -2.28 -9.01
CA ASN A 318 -8.32 -2.04 -10.41
C ASN A 318 -7.15 -1.29 -11.07
N PRO A 319 -6.52 -1.85 -12.12
CA PRO A 319 -5.35 -1.24 -12.74
C PRO A 319 -5.69 -0.03 -13.64
N THR A 320 -6.96 0.13 -14.01
CA THR A 320 -7.39 1.20 -14.92
C THR A 320 -7.39 2.56 -14.23
N ILE A 321 -7.15 3.61 -15.01
CA ILE A 321 -7.20 4.99 -14.55
C ILE A 321 -8.63 5.50 -14.74
N ARG A 322 -9.30 5.88 -13.65
CA ARG A 322 -10.72 6.25 -13.62
C ARG A 322 -10.94 7.59 -12.92
N GLN A 323 -12.19 8.06 -12.94
CA GLN A 323 -12.57 9.35 -12.36
C GLN A 323 -12.15 9.48 -10.89
N VAL A 324 -12.30 8.42 -10.09
CA VAL A 324 -11.86 8.39 -8.68
C VAL A 324 -10.37 8.71 -8.50
N ASN A 325 -9.51 8.32 -9.44
CA ASN A 325 -8.08 8.64 -9.40
C ASN A 325 -7.86 10.13 -9.69
N PHE A 326 -8.56 10.68 -10.69
CA PHE A 326 -8.46 12.11 -11.02
C PHE A 326 -9.02 12.98 -9.88
N ASP A 327 -10.11 12.57 -9.24
CA ASP A 327 -10.68 13.27 -8.10
C ASP A 327 -9.70 13.30 -6.92
N ALA A 328 -9.00 12.19 -6.65
CA ALA A 328 -7.95 12.16 -5.63
C ALA A 328 -6.77 13.11 -5.98
N LEU A 329 -6.33 13.13 -7.24
CA LEU A 329 -5.27 14.05 -7.70
C LEU A 329 -5.70 15.51 -7.61
N LYS A 330 -6.92 15.85 -8.01
CA LYS A 330 -7.49 17.20 -7.88
C LYS A 330 -7.45 17.65 -6.42
N ASN A 331 -7.92 16.81 -5.50
CA ASN A 331 -7.92 17.10 -4.07
C ASN A 331 -6.50 17.26 -3.52
N SER A 332 -5.54 16.46 -4.00
CA SER A 332 -4.12 16.61 -3.65
C SER A 332 -3.55 17.94 -4.13
N VAL A 333 -3.85 18.39 -5.35
CA VAL A 333 -3.48 19.74 -5.85
C VAL A 333 -4.07 20.83 -4.97
N VAL A 334 -5.38 20.77 -4.70
CA VAL A 334 -6.08 21.77 -3.87
C VAL A 334 -5.44 21.86 -2.48
N THR A 335 -5.16 20.71 -1.87
CA THR A 335 -4.52 20.63 -0.55
C THR A 335 -3.12 21.26 -0.61
N LEU A 336 -2.28 20.89 -1.58
CA LEU A 336 -0.91 21.41 -1.70
C LEU A 336 -0.88 22.92 -1.94
N LYS A 337 -1.80 23.47 -2.74
CA LYS A 337 -1.91 24.92 -2.97
C LYS A 337 -2.26 25.65 -1.69
N GLN A 338 -3.23 25.14 -0.93
CA GLN A 338 -3.64 25.76 0.34
C GLN A 338 -2.53 25.71 1.40
N LEU A 339 -1.60 24.76 1.29
CA LEU A 339 -0.43 24.66 2.16
C LEU A 339 0.75 25.53 1.69
N GLY A 340 0.63 26.26 0.58
CA GLY A 340 1.75 26.99 -0.01
C GLY A 340 2.89 26.07 -0.48
N ARG A 341 2.56 24.82 -0.83
CA ARG A 341 3.51 23.78 -1.28
C ARG A 341 3.45 23.54 -2.78
N LEU A 342 2.52 24.20 -3.47
CA LEU A 342 2.38 24.15 -4.92
C LEU A 342 2.02 25.55 -5.42
N ASP A 343 2.55 25.90 -6.59
CA ASP A 343 2.31 27.21 -7.21
C ASP A 343 0.82 27.43 -7.48
N ALA A 344 0.35 28.67 -7.28
CA ALA A 344 -1.03 29.07 -7.48
C ALA A 344 -1.51 28.86 -8.93
N SER A 345 -0.59 28.87 -9.90
CA SER A 345 -0.85 28.64 -11.33
C SER A 345 -1.19 27.19 -11.69
N VAL A 346 -0.84 26.20 -10.86
CA VAL A 346 -1.19 24.81 -11.16
C VAL A 346 -2.70 24.63 -11.05
N ASN A 347 -3.34 24.26 -12.17
CA ASN A 347 -4.78 24.05 -12.24
C ASN A 347 -5.12 22.61 -11.84
N PRO A 348 -5.96 22.37 -10.80
CA PRO A 348 -6.43 21.03 -10.45
C PRO A 348 -7.05 20.27 -11.63
N GLU A 349 -7.69 20.96 -12.58
CA GLU A 349 -8.33 20.32 -13.73
C GLU A 349 -7.33 19.73 -14.74
N ASP A 350 -6.04 20.11 -14.66
CA ASP A 350 -5.00 19.59 -15.54
C ASP A 350 -4.53 18.17 -15.17
N VAL A 351 -5.01 17.58 -14.07
CA VAL A 351 -4.56 16.26 -13.59
C VAL A 351 -4.80 15.14 -14.62
N THR A 352 -5.76 15.30 -15.52
CA THR A 352 -6.04 14.34 -16.59
C THR A 352 -4.89 14.26 -17.60
N LYS A 353 -4.15 15.36 -17.79
CA LYS A 353 -2.98 15.43 -18.69
C LYS A 353 -1.75 14.71 -18.13
N TRP A 354 -1.81 14.25 -16.88
CA TRP A 354 -0.69 13.56 -16.21
C TRP A 354 -0.73 12.05 -16.45
N ALA A 355 -1.87 11.54 -16.91
CA ALA A 355 -2.10 10.14 -17.18
C ALA A 355 -1.85 9.80 -18.65
N ASP A 356 -1.33 8.59 -18.90
CA ASP A 356 -1.26 7.96 -20.22
C ASP A 356 -1.59 6.48 -20.07
N ASP A 357 -2.84 6.11 -20.37
CA ASP A 357 -3.31 4.74 -20.27
C ASP A 357 -3.01 3.89 -21.53
N SER A 358 -2.35 4.46 -22.54
CA SER A 358 -2.09 3.77 -23.82
C SER A 358 -1.24 2.51 -23.64
N TYR A 359 -0.23 2.55 -22.76
CA TYR A 359 0.60 1.39 -22.42
C TYR A 359 -0.23 0.28 -21.76
N LEU A 360 -1.16 0.65 -20.86
CA LEU A 360 -2.03 -0.32 -20.18
C LEU A 360 -3.03 -0.94 -21.15
N ARG A 361 -3.64 -0.12 -22.02
CA ARG A 361 -4.52 -0.59 -23.10
C ARG A 361 -3.80 -1.55 -24.03
N GLN A 362 -2.56 -1.25 -24.41
CA GLN A 362 -1.73 -2.14 -25.20
C GLN A 362 -1.44 -3.46 -24.46
N ALA A 363 -1.00 -3.38 -23.20
CA ALA A 363 -0.74 -4.57 -22.38
C ALA A 363 -1.97 -5.48 -22.28
N MET A 364 -3.15 -4.90 -22.02
CA MET A 364 -4.42 -5.63 -21.96
C MET A 364 -4.76 -6.27 -23.30
N LYS A 365 -4.67 -5.52 -24.41
CA LYS A 365 -4.93 -6.04 -25.76
C LYS A 365 -4.04 -7.25 -26.08
N GLU A 366 -2.75 -7.17 -25.75
CA GLU A 366 -1.78 -8.24 -26.01
C GLU A 366 -1.99 -9.51 -25.17
N ILE A 367 -2.74 -9.42 -24.06
CA ILE A 367 -3.12 -10.58 -23.23
C ILE A 367 -4.61 -10.94 -23.32
N GLY A 368 -5.34 -10.38 -24.29
CA GLY A 368 -6.74 -10.69 -24.54
C GLY A 368 -7.73 -10.08 -23.55
N LEU A 369 -7.35 -9.00 -22.85
CA LEU A 369 -8.25 -8.23 -21.99
C LEU A 369 -8.76 -6.96 -22.69
N ASN A 370 -9.96 -6.53 -22.32
CA ASN A 370 -10.55 -5.26 -22.74
C ASN A 370 -10.49 -4.23 -21.59
N TYR A 371 -9.97 -3.03 -21.87
CA TYR A 371 -9.82 -1.98 -20.86
C TYR A 371 -11.14 -1.55 -20.25
N ASP A 372 -12.16 -1.32 -21.05
CA ASP A 372 -13.44 -0.80 -20.58
C ASP A 372 -14.22 -1.86 -19.79
N GLU A 373 -14.08 -3.14 -20.16
CA GLU A 373 -14.63 -4.25 -19.36
C GLU A 373 -13.94 -4.34 -17.99
N VAL A 374 -12.61 -4.20 -17.93
CA VAL A 374 -11.88 -4.19 -16.65
C VAL A 374 -12.20 -2.94 -15.82
N ALA A 375 -12.37 -1.78 -16.46
CA ALA A 375 -12.71 -0.53 -15.79
C ALA A 375 -14.09 -0.57 -15.13
N ASN A 376 -15.04 -1.27 -15.76
CA ASN A 376 -16.43 -1.41 -15.33
C ASN A 376 -16.72 -2.76 -14.63
N ALA A 377 -15.70 -3.58 -14.39
CA ALA A 377 -15.86 -4.86 -13.72
C ALA A 377 -16.49 -4.68 -12.34
N LYS A 378 -17.41 -5.58 -11.98
CA LYS A 378 -18.02 -5.61 -10.65
C LYS A 378 -16.96 -5.81 -9.57
N ASP A 379 -17.24 -5.27 -8.39
CA ASP A 379 -16.38 -5.42 -7.23
C ASP A 379 -16.19 -6.90 -6.86
N PHE A 380 -14.96 -7.24 -6.46
CA PHE A 380 -14.65 -8.55 -5.92
C PHE A 380 -15.25 -8.65 -4.52
N VAL A 381 -16.39 -9.33 -4.39
CA VAL A 381 -17.16 -9.43 -3.14
C VAL A 381 -17.17 -10.87 -2.61
N ILE A 382 -17.31 -11.02 -1.29
CA ILE A 382 -17.51 -12.32 -0.65
C ILE A 382 -18.71 -13.06 -1.25
N SER A 383 -18.54 -14.36 -1.46
CA SER A 383 -19.55 -15.29 -1.99
C SER A 383 -19.37 -16.69 -1.40
N GLY A 384 -20.24 -17.62 -1.78
CA GLY A 384 -20.23 -19.02 -1.30
C GLY A 384 -21.29 -19.28 -0.23
N GLU A 385 -21.02 -20.24 0.65
CA GLU A 385 -21.96 -20.75 1.64
C GLU A 385 -21.48 -20.51 3.08
N ASP A 386 -22.43 -20.46 4.00
CA ASP A 386 -22.18 -20.44 5.43
C ASP A 386 -21.51 -21.74 5.90
N ALA A 387 -20.42 -21.62 6.64
CA ALA A 387 -19.63 -22.75 7.12
C ALA A 387 -20.44 -23.70 8.03
N GLN A 388 -21.41 -23.18 8.78
CA GLN A 388 -22.26 -23.94 9.71
C GLN A 388 -23.57 -24.39 9.04
N THR A 389 -24.33 -23.47 8.46
CA THR A 389 -25.70 -23.76 8.00
C THR A 389 -25.77 -24.25 6.56
N LYS A 390 -24.69 -24.09 5.79
CA LYS A 390 -24.63 -24.35 4.33
C LYS A 390 -25.56 -23.46 3.50
N GLU A 391 -26.18 -22.47 4.11
CA GLU A 391 -27.00 -21.50 3.39
C GLU A 391 -26.12 -20.58 2.52
N PRO A 392 -26.55 -20.22 1.31
CA PRO A 392 -25.80 -19.31 0.45
C PRO A 392 -25.74 -17.90 1.06
N ILE A 393 -24.61 -17.22 0.86
CA ILE A 393 -24.44 -15.81 1.24
C ILE A 393 -25.25 -14.94 0.28
N LYS A 394 -26.38 -14.40 0.77
CA LYS A 394 -27.29 -13.56 -0.02
C LYS A 394 -26.94 -12.08 0.05
N ASP A 395 -26.50 -11.60 1.22
CA ASP A 395 -26.07 -10.21 1.43
C ASP A 395 -24.60 -10.20 1.92
N PRO A 396 -23.63 -9.92 1.03
CA PRO A 396 -22.22 -9.78 1.39
C PRO A 396 -21.95 -8.79 2.53
N LYS A 397 -22.78 -7.75 2.69
CA LYS A 397 -22.58 -6.72 3.74
C LYS A 397 -22.94 -7.22 5.13
N MET A 398 -23.75 -8.27 5.22
CA MET A 398 -24.15 -8.89 6.48
C MET A 398 -23.30 -10.11 6.83
N ALA A 399 -22.51 -10.60 5.87
CA ALA A 399 -21.64 -11.75 6.03
C ALA A 399 -20.49 -11.47 7.00
N ALA A 400 -19.91 -12.54 7.53
CA ALA A 400 -18.71 -12.50 8.35
C ALA A 400 -17.75 -13.60 7.90
N GLN A 401 -16.50 -13.49 8.32
CA GLN A 401 -15.48 -14.48 8.05
C GLN A 401 -14.63 -14.75 9.29
N LEU A 402 -14.10 -15.96 9.38
CA LEU A 402 -13.15 -16.37 10.42
C LEU A 402 -11.96 -17.05 9.78
N TRP A 403 -10.77 -16.51 10.00
CA TRP A 403 -9.53 -17.18 9.64
C TRP A 403 -8.87 -17.77 10.86
N LEU A 404 -8.99 -19.09 11.02
CA LEU A 404 -8.32 -19.81 12.09
C LEU A 404 -6.81 -19.95 11.80
N LYS A 405 -6.02 -19.86 12.87
CA LYS A 405 -4.57 -20.08 12.87
C LYS A 405 -4.29 -21.51 12.41
N GLY A 406 -3.38 -21.65 11.46
CA GLY A 406 -3.03 -22.94 10.87
C GLY A 406 -3.96 -23.39 9.74
N ASN A 407 -5.06 -22.68 9.47
CA ASN A 407 -5.89 -22.95 8.30
C ASN A 407 -5.40 -22.16 7.09
N ASP A 408 -5.42 -22.83 5.92
CA ASP A 408 -5.12 -22.21 4.63
C ASP A 408 -6.30 -21.41 4.07
N LYS A 409 -7.52 -21.73 4.52
CA LYS A 409 -8.76 -21.13 4.04
C LYS A 409 -9.53 -20.41 5.14
N VAL A 410 -10.13 -19.31 4.72
CA VAL A 410 -11.05 -18.50 5.52
C VAL A 410 -12.43 -19.15 5.50
N MET A 411 -13.06 -19.22 6.67
CA MET A 411 -14.43 -19.72 6.82
C MET A 411 -15.41 -18.58 6.60
N ASN A 412 -16.45 -18.78 5.79
CA ASN A 412 -17.49 -17.79 5.55
C ASN A 412 -18.73 -18.05 6.41
N PHE A 413 -19.43 -16.99 6.78
CA PHE A 413 -20.71 -17.04 7.48
C PHE A 413 -21.69 -16.08 6.80
N ALA A 414 -22.92 -16.53 6.58
CA ALA A 414 -23.96 -15.72 5.95
C ALA A 414 -24.43 -14.55 6.85
N SER A 415 -24.11 -14.58 8.15
CA SER A 415 -24.36 -13.48 9.07
C SER A 415 -23.29 -13.37 10.17
N ILE A 416 -23.13 -12.17 10.73
CA ILE A 416 -22.34 -11.94 11.96
C ILE A 416 -22.87 -12.82 13.12
N LYS A 417 -24.19 -13.02 13.21
CA LYS A 417 -24.81 -13.89 14.22
C LYS A 417 -24.33 -15.34 14.13
N ASN A 418 -24.28 -15.92 12.93
CA ASN A 418 -23.78 -17.29 12.74
C ASN A 418 -22.30 -17.40 13.14
N MET A 419 -21.50 -16.41 12.77
CA MET A 419 -20.11 -16.33 13.20
C MET A 419 -19.98 -16.24 14.73
N MET A 420 -20.81 -15.45 15.42
CA MET A 420 -20.81 -15.37 16.89
C MET A 420 -21.14 -16.72 17.55
N THR A 421 -22.09 -17.48 17.01
CA THR A 421 -22.38 -18.84 17.47
C THR A 421 -21.16 -19.75 17.31
N MET A 422 -20.41 -19.64 16.21
CA MET A 422 -19.16 -20.38 16.02
C MET A 422 -18.09 -19.99 17.04
N LEU A 423 -17.93 -18.70 17.33
CA LEU A 423 -16.97 -18.25 18.34
C LEU A 423 -17.28 -18.81 19.73
N GLN A 424 -18.56 -18.89 20.12
CA GLN A 424 -18.94 -19.52 21.39
C GLN A 424 -18.63 -21.02 21.40
N LYS A 425 -18.87 -21.73 20.30
CA LYS A 425 -18.47 -23.14 20.17
C LYS A 425 -16.96 -23.31 20.35
N LEU A 426 -16.16 -22.50 19.65
CA LEU A 426 -14.70 -22.51 19.80
C LEU A 426 -14.28 -22.16 21.23
N LYS A 427 -15.01 -21.26 21.90
CA LYS A 427 -14.79 -20.91 23.30
C LYS A 427 -14.99 -22.11 24.23
N ALA A 428 -16.10 -22.82 24.08
CA ALA A 428 -16.39 -24.04 24.83
C ALA A 428 -15.34 -25.15 24.58
N GLU A 429 -14.74 -25.19 23.39
CA GLU A 429 -13.63 -26.08 23.05
C GLU A 429 -12.24 -25.60 23.52
N GLY A 430 -12.15 -24.46 24.22
CA GLY A 430 -10.87 -23.89 24.66
C GLY A 430 -10.03 -23.23 23.56
N LYS A 431 -10.63 -22.96 22.39
CA LYS A 431 -9.99 -22.38 21.19
C LYS A 431 -10.30 -20.89 20.98
N GLN A 432 -10.64 -20.17 22.05
CA GLN A 432 -11.20 -18.80 22.00
C GLN A 432 -10.33 -17.69 21.41
N ASN A 433 -9.03 -17.92 21.15
CA ASN A 433 -8.11 -16.92 20.59
C ASN A 433 -7.31 -17.47 19.39
N GLN A 434 -7.91 -18.39 18.65
CA GLN A 434 -7.22 -19.11 17.56
C GLN A 434 -7.50 -18.54 16.17
N GLY A 435 -8.03 -17.33 16.02
CA GLY A 435 -8.28 -16.78 14.68
C GLY A 435 -8.61 -15.30 14.65
N VAL A 436 -8.66 -14.76 13.44
CA VAL A 436 -9.03 -13.37 13.15
C VAL A 436 -10.41 -13.36 12.51
N VAL A 437 -11.27 -12.49 13.01
CA VAL A 437 -12.64 -12.32 12.53
C VAL A 437 -12.70 -11.10 11.63
N PHE A 438 -13.35 -11.27 10.49
CA PHE A 438 -13.69 -10.17 9.58
C PHE A 438 -15.20 -9.98 9.50
N VAL A 439 -15.61 -8.73 9.42
CA VAL A 439 -17.00 -8.30 9.17
C VAL A 439 -16.99 -7.31 8.01
N HIS A 440 -18.17 -6.85 7.58
CA HIS A 440 -18.28 -5.93 6.45
C HIS A 440 -19.01 -4.66 6.86
N ASP A 441 -18.51 -3.52 6.38
CA ASP A 441 -19.13 -2.21 6.57
C ASP A 441 -20.54 -2.21 5.97
N ARG A 442 -21.55 -1.84 6.76
CA ARG A 442 -22.96 -1.90 6.34
C ARG A 442 -23.25 -0.98 5.16
N ASN A 443 -22.55 0.15 5.06
CA ASN A 443 -22.78 1.13 4.02
C ASN A 443 -22.15 0.69 2.70
N ASN A 444 -20.86 0.34 2.72
CA ASN A 444 -20.06 0.13 1.53
C ASN A 444 -19.73 -1.33 1.23
N GLY A 445 -19.91 -2.24 2.20
CA GLY A 445 -19.59 -3.66 2.08
C GLY A 445 -18.10 -3.99 2.23
N TRP A 446 -17.27 -3.04 2.66
CA TRP A 446 -15.83 -3.26 2.81
C TRP A 446 -15.50 -4.10 4.02
N LYS A 447 -14.51 -4.99 3.87
CA LYS A 447 -14.03 -5.89 4.91
C LYS A 447 -13.29 -5.13 5.99
N LEU A 448 -13.62 -5.44 7.23
CA LEU A 448 -13.09 -4.82 8.43
C LEU A 448 -12.55 -5.90 9.37
N LEU A 449 -11.56 -5.52 10.18
CA LEU A 449 -11.17 -6.30 11.35
C LEU A 449 -12.26 -6.15 12.42
N ALA A 450 -12.86 -7.26 12.84
CA ALA A 450 -14.03 -7.23 13.71
C ALA A 450 -13.74 -6.55 15.06
N GLU A 451 -12.58 -6.79 15.66
CA GLU A 451 -12.19 -6.21 16.95
C GLU A 451 -12.08 -4.68 16.93
N ASN A 452 -11.88 -4.10 15.74
CA ASN A 452 -11.67 -2.66 15.55
C ASN A 452 -12.88 -1.96 14.91
N SER A 453 -14.02 -2.66 14.81
CA SER A 453 -15.24 -2.16 14.16
C SER A 453 -16.29 -1.72 15.18
N PHE A 454 -17.26 -0.94 14.73
CA PHE A 454 -18.40 -0.50 15.53
C PHE A 454 -19.65 -1.25 15.12
N TYR A 455 -20.52 -1.58 16.08
CA TYR A 455 -21.66 -2.43 15.81
C TYR A 455 -22.97 -1.82 16.28
N VAL A 456 -24.02 -2.13 15.55
CA VAL A 456 -25.40 -1.88 15.98
C VAL A 456 -26.17 -3.18 15.89
N GLN A 457 -26.78 -3.56 17.01
CA GLN A 457 -27.66 -4.72 17.08
C GLN A 457 -29.11 -4.25 17.17
N ASN A 458 -29.93 -4.66 16.20
CA ASN A 458 -31.36 -4.40 16.17
C ASN A 458 -32.12 -5.72 16.07
N GLY A 459 -32.60 -6.21 17.21
CA GLY A 459 -33.16 -7.55 17.33
C GLY A 459 -32.12 -8.64 17.02
N ASN A 460 -32.38 -9.42 15.96
CA ASN A 460 -31.50 -10.48 15.48
C ASN A 460 -30.47 -10.03 14.42
N GLU A 461 -30.61 -8.81 13.90
CA GLU A 461 -29.70 -8.26 12.90
C GLU A 461 -28.53 -7.54 13.59
N ILE A 462 -27.31 -7.83 13.14
CA ILE A 462 -26.10 -7.14 13.58
C ILE A 462 -25.47 -6.49 12.36
N SER A 463 -25.31 -5.17 12.39
CA SER A 463 -24.59 -4.40 11.38
C SER A 463 -23.24 -3.96 11.93
N ALA A 464 -22.19 -4.03 11.10
CA ALA A 464 -20.86 -3.51 11.42
C ALA A 464 -20.57 -2.25 10.60
N PHE A 465 -19.75 -1.35 11.14
CA PHE A 465 -19.43 -0.06 10.54
C PHE A 465 -17.93 0.22 10.69
N LEU A 466 -17.34 0.80 9.64
CA LEU A 466 -15.95 1.27 9.64
C LEU A 466 -15.76 2.44 10.61
N THR A 467 -16.72 3.36 10.67
CA THR A 467 -16.62 4.59 11.48
C THR A 467 -17.63 4.58 12.63
N GLN A 468 -17.23 5.19 13.76
CA GLN A 468 -18.12 5.34 14.91
C GLN A 468 -19.31 6.23 14.56
N LYS A 469 -19.07 7.26 13.74
CA LYS A 469 -20.10 8.19 13.30
C LYS A 469 -21.22 7.47 12.55
N ASP A 470 -20.89 6.63 11.58
CA ASP A 470 -21.90 5.89 10.82
C ASP A 470 -22.72 4.94 11.70
N ALA A 471 -22.05 4.27 12.65
CA ALA A 471 -22.74 3.43 13.63
C ALA A 471 -23.69 4.23 14.52
N GLN A 472 -23.28 5.41 15.00
CA GLN A 472 -24.10 6.31 15.81
C GLN A 472 -25.32 6.84 15.03
N ASP A 473 -25.10 7.28 13.79
CA ASP A 473 -26.16 7.79 12.91
C ASP A 473 -27.20 6.69 12.60
N PHE A 474 -26.76 5.43 12.43
CA PHE A 474 -27.66 4.29 12.26
C PHE A 474 -28.39 3.94 13.57
N ALA A 475 -27.67 3.84 14.68
CA ALA A 475 -28.22 3.51 15.99
C ALA A 475 -29.32 4.49 16.43
N GLN A 476 -29.11 5.79 16.21
CA GLN A 476 -30.09 6.84 16.50
C GLN A 476 -31.39 6.65 15.71
N LYS A 477 -31.29 6.31 14.42
CA LYS A 477 -32.47 6.06 13.57
C LYS A 477 -33.23 4.80 13.98
N SER A 478 -32.53 3.80 14.52
CA SER A 478 -33.12 2.52 14.93
C SER A 478 -33.51 2.46 16.42
N GLY A 479 -33.25 3.50 17.21
CA GLY A 479 -33.59 3.54 18.64
C GLY A 479 -32.77 2.56 19.50
N VAL A 480 -31.58 2.18 19.05
CA VAL A 480 -30.67 1.23 19.73
C VAL A 480 -29.33 1.90 20.03
N LYS A 481 -28.42 1.19 20.72
CA LYS A 481 -27.09 1.71 21.07
C LYS A 481 -26.01 1.07 20.22
N VAL A 482 -24.92 1.81 20.01
CA VAL A 482 -23.67 1.28 19.46
C VAL A 482 -22.99 0.42 20.52
N VAL A 483 -22.47 -0.72 20.11
CA VAL A 483 -21.66 -1.63 20.93
C VAL A 483 -20.34 -1.93 20.23
N ASP A 484 -19.33 -2.31 21.00
CA ASP A 484 -18.07 -2.84 20.46
C ASP A 484 -18.14 -4.37 20.30
N PHE A 485 -17.07 -4.96 19.77
CA PHE A 485 -17.00 -6.40 19.54
C PHE A 485 -17.09 -7.21 20.85
N GLN A 486 -16.47 -6.71 21.92
CA GLN A 486 -16.51 -7.38 23.23
C GLN A 486 -17.92 -7.39 23.82
N GLY A 487 -18.66 -6.28 23.69
CA GLY A 487 -20.06 -6.17 24.08
C GLY A 487 -20.95 -7.16 23.31
N LEU A 488 -20.72 -7.34 22.01
CA LEU A 488 -21.42 -8.37 21.24
C LEU A 488 -21.09 -9.79 21.74
N GLN A 489 -19.81 -10.10 21.98
CA GLN A 489 -19.42 -11.41 22.50
C GLN A 489 -20.06 -11.71 23.87
N GLN A 490 -20.18 -10.70 24.74
CA GLN A 490 -20.84 -10.82 26.04
C GLN A 490 -22.35 -11.07 25.90
N PHE A 491 -23.03 -10.34 25.02
CA PHE A 491 -24.46 -10.54 24.76
C PHE A 491 -24.77 -11.98 24.30
N TYR A 492 -23.98 -12.52 23.37
CA TYR A 492 -24.15 -13.88 22.86
C TYR A 492 -23.68 -14.98 23.82
N ALA A 493 -22.89 -14.65 24.83
CA ALA A 493 -22.53 -15.58 25.89
C ALA A 493 -23.64 -15.74 26.95
N GLN A 494 -24.61 -14.81 27.01
CA GLN A 494 -25.68 -14.79 28.02
C GLN A 494 -27.06 -15.24 27.49
N THR A 495 -27.22 -15.33 26.17
CA THR A 495 -28.51 -15.57 25.49
C THR A 495 -28.72 -17.02 25.04
N GLN A 496 -27.88 -17.94 25.52
CA GLN A 496 -28.05 -19.39 25.49
C GLN A 496 -27.95 -19.93 26.92
#